data_AF-A0A220MH09-F1
#
_entry.id   AF-A0A220MH09-F1
#
_cell.length_a   1.000
_cell.length_b   1.000
_cell.length_c   1.000
_cell.angle_alpha   90.00
_cell.angle_beta   90.00
_cell.angle_gamma   90.00
#
_symmetry.space_group_name_H-M   'P 1'
#
loop_
_entity.id
_entity.type
_entity.pdbx_description
1 polymer ?
#
loop_
_entity_poly.entity_id
_entity_poly.type
_entity_poly.pdbx_seq_one_letter_code
_entity_poly.pdbx_strand_id
1 'polypeptide(L)' 'MRYDFDSAIKRIAELWRIYRSLRHQPADGTWDWWIVNEVNELEKEMGAAKENEKAACGKQADQCKEFEYQNLIISI' A
#
# COMPACT_ATOMS: atom_id res chain seq x y z
N MET A 1 9.88 -5.64 15.57
CA MET A 1 10.47 -5.56 14.22
C MET A 1 9.93 -4.31 13.56
N ARG A 2 10.77 -3.56 12.84
CA ARG A 2 10.32 -2.41 12.05
C ARG A 2 9.60 -2.93 10.81
N TYR A 3 8.46 -2.34 10.46
CA TYR A 3 7.71 -2.74 9.29
C TYR A 3 8.45 -2.32 8.01
N ASP A 4 8.45 -3.18 6.98
CA ASP A 4 9.09 -2.89 5.70
C ASP A 4 8.11 -2.26 4.71
N PHE A 5 7.98 -0.94 4.81
CA PHE A 5 7.13 -0.15 3.92
C PHE A 5 7.55 -0.24 2.46
N ASP A 6 8.85 -0.34 2.17
CA ASP A 6 9.36 -0.35 0.80
C ASP A 6 8.93 -1.63 0.07
N SER A 7 8.97 -2.77 0.77
CA SER A 7 8.49 -4.04 0.23
C SER A 7 6.97 -4.03 0.00
N ALA A 8 6.19 -3.46 0.93
CA ALA A 8 4.74 -3.34 0.78
C ALA A 8 4.35 -2.45 -0.42
N ILE A 9 5.01 -1.30 -0.59
CA ILE A 9 4.76 -0.39 -1.72
C ILE A 9 5.11 -1.05 -3.05
N LYS A 10 6.25 -1.76 -3.14
CA LYS A 10 6.63 -2.52 -4.34
C LYS A 10 5.57 -3.56 -4.68
N ARG A 11 5.05 -4.27 -3.67
CA ARG A 11 4.03 -5.29 -3.87
C ARG A 11 2.72 -4.70 -4.40
N ILE A 12 2.26 -3.58 -3.84
CA ILE A 12 1.07 -2.86 -4.34
C ILE A 12 1.26 -2.43 -5.80
N ALA A 13 2.43 -1.89 -6.14
CA ALA A 13 2.73 -1.46 -7.51
C ALA A 13 2.72 -2.63 -8.52
N GLU A 14 3.25 -3.80 -8.13
CA GLU A 14 3.18 -5.02 -8.93
C GLU A 14 1.75 -5.48 -9.17
N LEU A 15 0.93 -5.49 -8.11
CA LEU A 15 -0.48 -5.89 -8.18
C LEU A 15 -1.26 -4.99 -9.15
N TRP A 16 -1.07 -3.66 -9.08
CA TRP A 16 -1.68 -2.74 -10.03
C TRP A 16 -1.19 -2.93 -11.47
N ARG A 17 0.08 -3.27 -11.66
CA ARG A 17 0.62 -3.58 -12.99
C ARG A 17 -0.02 -4.84 -13.57
N ILE A 18 -0.18 -5.89 -12.76
CA ILE A 18 -0.87 -7.12 -13.16
C ILE A 18 -2.32 -6.82 -13.49
N TYR A 19 -3.04 -6.12 -12.61
CA TYR A 19 -4.42 -5.69 -12.83
C TYR A 19 -4.57 -4.98 -14.17
N ARG A 20 -3.69 -4.00 -14.47
CA ARG A 20 -3.71 -3.27 -15.74
C ARG A 20 -3.46 -4.18 -16.94
N SER A 21 -2.60 -5.19 -16.81
CA SER A 21 -2.33 -6.13 -17.90
C SER A 21 -3.50 -7.08 -18.16
N LEU A 22 -4.29 -7.40 -17.12
CA LEU A 22 -5.38 -8.36 -17.17
C LEU A 22 -6.76 -7.71 -17.39
N ARG A 23 -6.91 -6.40 -17.19
CA ARG A 23 -8.19 -5.66 -17.33
C ARG A 23 -8.92 -5.82 -18.67
N HIS A 24 -8.23 -6.27 -19.71
CA HIS A 24 -8.79 -6.50 -21.04
C HIS A 24 -9.25 -7.95 -21.24
N GLN A 25 -8.92 -8.84 -20.33
CA GLN A 25 -9.41 -10.20 -20.31
C GLN A 25 -10.83 -10.24 -19.73
N PRO A 26 -11.69 -11.17 -20.17
CA PRO A 26 -12.98 -11.37 -19.56
C PRO A 26 -12.77 -11.70 -18.08
N ALA A 27 -13.15 -10.77 -17.21
CA ALA A 27 -13.10 -10.98 -15.78
C ALA A 27 -14.19 -12.00 -15.42
N ASP A 28 -13.77 -13.17 -14.90
CA ASP A 28 -14.66 -14.05 -14.13
C ASP A 28 -14.92 -13.48 -12.72
N GLY A 29 -14.34 -12.32 -12.41
CA GLY A 29 -14.44 -11.61 -11.13
C GLY A 29 -13.48 -12.12 -10.07
N THR A 30 -12.89 -13.30 -10.25
CA THR A 30 -12.07 -13.97 -9.23
C THR A 30 -10.72 -13.28 -9.03
N TRP A 31 -10.01 -13.00 -10.14
CA TRP A 31 -8.70 -12.38 -10.08
C TRP A 31 -8.78 -10.87 -9.78
N ASP A 32 -9.84 -10.21 -10.27
CA ASP A 32 -10.15 -8.80 -10.01
C ASP A 32 -10.35 -8.57 -8.51
N TRP A 33 -11.23 -9.38 -7.90
CA TRP A 33 -11.48 -9.35 -6.47
C TRP A 33 -10.22 -9.69 -5.66
N TRP A 34 -9.46 -10.72 -6.05
CA TRP A 34 -8.26 -11.12 -5.33
C TRP A 34 -7.20 -10.01 -5.30
N ILE A 35 -6.93 -9.35 -6.44
CA ILE A 35 -5.97 -8.25 -6.49
C ILE A 35 -6.41 -7.08 -5.60
N VAL A 36 -7.69 -6.68 -5.69
CA VAL A 36 -8.22 -5.57 -4.88
C VAL A 36 -8.18 -5.91 -3.39
N ASN A 37 -8.53 -7.15 -3.02
CA ASN A 37 -8.48 -7.60 -1.64
C ASN A 37 -7.03 -7.59 -1.11
N GLU A 38 -6.07 -8.09 -1.87
CA GLU A 38 -4.66 -8.11 -1.49
C GLU A 38 -4.09 -6.69 -1.28
N VAL A 39 -4.43 -5.75 -2.18
CA VAL A 39 -4.03 -4.34 -2.02
C VAL A 39 -4.63 -3.74 -0.73
N ASN A 40 -5.92 -3.97 -0.47
CA ASN A 40 -6.57 -3.47 0.74
C ASN A 40 -5.93 -4.00 2.03
N GLU A 41 -5.53 -5.27 2.08
CA GLU A 41 -4.86 -5.84 3.25
C GLU A 41 -3.47 -5.25 3.45
N LEU A 42 -2.69 -5.06 2.38
CA LEU A 42 -1.38 -4.39 2.45
C LEU A 42 -1.50 -2.93 2.92
N GLU A 43 -2.52 -2.20 2.46
CA GLU A 43 -2.78 -0.83 2.91
C GLU A 43 -3.17 -0.77 4.39
N LYS A 44 -4.00 -1.71 4.86
CA LYS A 44 -4.35 -1.82 6.29
C LYS A 44 -3.13 -2.15 7.14
N GLU A 45 -2.30 -3.09 6.71
CA GLU A 45 -1.09 -3.48 7.43
C GLU A 45 -0.11 -2.31 7.55
N MET A 46 0.11 -1.59 6.45
CA MET A 46 0.90 -0.35 6.44
C MET A 46 0.30 0.72 7.35
N GLY A 47 -1.02 0.89 7.35
CA GLY A 47 -1.72 1.81 8.24
C GLY A 47 -1.50 1.49 9.72
N ALA A 48 -1.71 0.23 10.10
CA ALA A 48 -1.50 -0.25 11.46
C ALA A 48 -0.02 -0.13 11.89
N ALA A 49 0.91 -0.41 10.98
CA ALA A 49 2.33 -0.23 11.24
C ALA A 49 2.69 1.24 11.49
N LYS A 50 2.14 2.18 10.71
CA LYS A 50 2.32 3.63 10.92
C LYS A 50 1.72 4.09 12.24
N GLU A 51 0.54 3.61 12.61
CA GLU A 51 -0.08 3.93 13.89
C GLU A 51 0.76 3.42 15.07
N ASN A 52 1.31 2.20 14.95
CA ASN A 52 2.22 1.64 15.93
C ASN A 52 3.55 2.41 16.02
N GLU A 53 4.14 2.82 14.88
CA GLU A 53 5.33 3.69 14.87
C GLU A 53 5.04 5.06 15.47
N LYS A 54 3.87 5.65 15.18
CA LYS A 54 3.44 6.94 15.75
C LYS A 54 3.17 6.84 17.25
N ALA A 55 2.57 5.75 17.72
CA ALA A 55 2.36 5.47 19.13
C ALA A 55 3.69 5.22 19.86
N ALA A 56 4.65 4.53 19.23
CA ALA A 56 6.01 4.39 19.73
C ALA A 56 6.77 5.72 19.73
N CYS A 57 6.47 6.63 18.80
CA CYS A 57 6.98 8.00 18.72
C CYS A 57 6.24 8.99 19.66
N GLY A 58 5.53 8.50 20.69
CA GLY A 58 4.93 9.29 21.76
C GLY A 58 5.91 10.11 22.62
N LYS A 59 7.18 10.21 22.22
CA LYS A 59 8.19 11.14 22.75
C LYS A 59 9.07 11.68 21.62
N GLN A 60 8.52 12.42 20.67
CA GLN A 60 9.06 13.71 20.17
C GLN A 60 8.19 14.15 18.99
N ALA A 61 7.09 14.82 19.29
CA ALA A 61 6.25 15.49 18.31
C ALA A 61 7.03 16.66 17.71
N ASP A 62 7.87 16.41 16.69
CA ASP A 62 8.36 17.49 15.80
C ASP A 62 9.13 17.02 14.54
N GLN A 63 9.35 15.71 14.31
CA GLN A 63 10.19 15.28 13.16
C GLN A 63 9.52 14.41 12.10
N CYS A 64 8.26 13.98 12.27
CA CYS A 64 7.54 13.30 11.20
C CYS A 64 6.96 14.31 10.20
N LYS A 65 7.83 15.00 9.45
CA LYS A 65 7.44 15.66 8.21
C LYS A 65 7.00 14.58 7.22
N GLU A 66 5.69 14.36 7.18
CA GLU A 66 4.87 14.33 5.97
C GLU A 66 5.66 14.13 4.66
N PHE A 67 6.05 12.89 4.39
CA PHE A 67 6.35 12.47 3.03
C PHE A 67 4.99 12.24 2.33
N GLU A 68 4.51 13.28 1.65
CA GLU A 68 3.35 13.24 0.78
C GLU A 68 3.59 12.25 -0.38
N TYR A 69 3.23 10.98 -0.19
CA TYR A 69 3.13 10.00 -1.28
C TYR A 69 1.78 10.10 -2.02
N GLN A 70 1.17 11.28 -2.08
CA GLN A 70 -0.08 11.48 -2.85
C GLN A 70 0.15 11.67 -4.36
N ASN A 71 1.40 11.79 -4.83
CA ASN A 71 1.68 12.04 -6.26
C ASN A 71 2.16 10.81 -7.06
N LEU A 72 2.34 9.63 -6.44
CA LEU A 72 2.85 8.46 -7.19
C LEU A 72 1.74 7.60 -7.83
N ILE A 73 0.50 7.66 -7.32
CA ILE A 73 -0.61 6.83 -7.79
C ILE A 73 -1.22 7.37 -9.10
N ILE A 74 -1.07 8.67 -9.39
CA ILE A 74 -1.66 9.30 -10.60
C ILE A 74 -0.76 9.11 -11.85
N SER A 75 0.51 8.71 -11.69
CA SER A 75 1.46 8.60 -12.81
C SER A 75 1.78 7.16 -13.25
N ILE A 76 1.18 6.14 -12.64
CA ILE A 76 1.27 4.74 -13.09
C ILE A 76 0.03 4.47 -13.92
#